data_AF-A0A1C0VAR1-F1
#
_entry.id   AF-A0A1C0VAR1-F1
#
_cell.length_a   1.000
_cell.length_b   1.000
_cell.length_c   1.000
_cell.angle_alpha   90.00
_cell.angle_beta   90.00
_cell.angle_gamma   90.00
#
_symmetry.space_group_name_H-M   'P 1'
#
loop_
_entity.id
_entity.type
_entity.pdbx_description
1 polymer ?
#
loop_
_entity_poly.entity_id
_entity_poly.type
_entity_poly.pdbx_seq_one_letter_code
_entity_poly.pdbx_strand_id
1 'polypeptide(L)' 'MTPTSAASNLQYPADTEIWYSLKCAIAASSGFQRWQLERNTQLQGLLLEQQVQKYLRETLETLAY' A
#
# COMPACT_ATOMS: atom_id res chain seq x y z
N MET A 1 -14.83 -26.40 21.29
CA MET A 1 -13.50 -26.07 20.71
C MET A 1 -13.64 -26.21 19.20
N THR A 2 -13.92 -25.14 18.48
CA THR A 2 -14.06 -25.16 17.01
C THR A 2 -12.88 -24.39 16.40
N PRO A 3 -12.23 -24.96 15.37
CA PRO A 3 -10.96 -24.44 14.87
C PRO A 3 -11.19 -23.13 14.11
N THR A 4 -10.36 -22.13 14.41
CA THR A 4 -10.16 -20.94 13.57
C THR A 4 -9.59 -21.40 12.23
N SER A 5 -10.45 -21.52 11.21
CA SER A 5 -10.01 -21.79 9.84
C SER A 5 -9.30 -20.57 9.29
N ALA A 6 -7.98 -20.69 9.23
CA ALA A 6 -7.09 -19.80 8.50
C ALA A 6 -7.44 -19.79 7.00
N ALA A 7 -7.25 -18.62 6.39
CA ALA A 7 -7.03 -18.40 4.97
C ALA A 7 -8.09 -18.98 4.01
N SER A 8 -9.12 -18.18 3.71
CA SER A 8 -9.74 -18.20 2.38
C SER A 8 -9.46 -16.86 1.74
N ASN A 9 -8.22 -16.70 1.27
CA ASN A 9 -7.80 -15.64 0.36
C ASN A 9 -8.48 -15.88 -1.00
N LEU A 10 -9.81 -15.75 -1.03
CA LEU A 10 -10.56 -15.58 -2.26
C LEU A 10 -10.22 -14.17 -2.73
N GLN A 11 -9.10 -14.06 -3.43
CA GLN A 11 -8.74 -12.86 -4.18
C GLN A 11 -9.80 -12.71 -5.27
N TYR A 12 -10.95 -12.14 -4.91
CA TYR A 12 -11.98 -11.81 -5.87
C TYR A 12 -11.31 -10.93 -6.93
N PRO A 13 -11.55 -11.17 -8.23
CA PRO A 13 -10.99 -10.34 -9.28
C PRO A 13 -11.33 -8.86 -9.06
N ALA A 14 -12.50 -8.58 -8.49
CA ALA A 14 -12.92 -7.26 -8.03
C ALA A 14 -11.99 -6.66 -6.97
N ASP A 15 -11.59 -7.40 -5.94
CA ASP A 15 -10.63 -6.93 -4.92
C ASP A 15 -9.26 -6.59 -5.53
N THR A 16 -8.84 -7.32 -6.55
CA THR A 16 -7.58 -7.05 -7.27
C THR A 16 -7.66 -5.76 -8.09
N GLU A 17 -8.78 -5.53 -8.76
CA GLU A 17 -9.03 -4.30 -9.53
C GLU A 17 -9.18 -3.07 -8.62
N ILE A 18 -9.88 -3.22 -7.49
CA ILE A 18 -10.00 -2.18 -6.47
C ILE A 18 -8.63 -1.84 -5.90
N TRP A 19 -7.84 -2.86 -5.55
CA TRP A 19 -6.47 -2.66 -5.05
C TRP A 19 -5.58 -1.96 -6.08
N TYR A 20 -5.67 -2.36 -7.35
CA TYR A 20 -4.94 -1.72 -8.44
C TYR A 20 -5.32 -0.23 -8.58
N SER A 21 -6.62 0.06 -8.63
CA SER A 21 -7.15 1.43 -8.74
C SER A 21 -6.71 2.30 -7.56
N LEU A 22 -6.74 1.76 -6.35
CA LEU A 22 -6.28 2.44 -5.14
C LEU A 22 -4.77 2.77 -5.22
N LYS A 23 -3.94 1.79 -5.62
CA LYS A 23 -2.50 2.02 -5.80
C LYS A 23 -2.23 3.15 -6.79
N CYS A 24 -2.95 3.17 -7.92
CA CYS A 24 -2.82 4.23 -8.93
C CYS A 24 -3.25 5.60 -8.38
N ALA A 25 -4.36 5.67 -7.66
CA ALA A 25 -4.84 6.92 -7.05
C ALA A 25 -3.85 7.48 -6.02
N ILE A 26 -3.26 6.61 -5.18
CA ILE A 26 -2.22 7.01 -4.23
C ILE A 26 -0.97 7.47 -4.97
N ALA A 27 -0.52 6.72 -5.98
CA ALA A 27 0.66 7.07 -6.77
C ALA A 27 0.53 8.42 -7.48
N ALA A 28 -0.69 8.77 -7.91
CA ALA A 28 -1.01 10.05 -8.54
C ALA A 28 -1.20 11.20 -7.52
N SER A 29 -1.26 10.91 -6.23
CA SER A 29 -1.47 11.93 -5.21
C SER A 29 -0.21 12.76 -4.95
N SER A 30 -0.40 14.06 -4.73
CA SER A 30 0.70 14.99 -4.45
C SER A 30 1.44 14.68 -3.13
N GLY A 31 0.75 14.09 -2.16
CA GLY A 31 1.36 13.62 -0.90
C GLY A 31 2.38 12.51 -1.14
N PHE A 32 1.99 11.49 -1.90
CA PHE A 32 2.85 10.37 -2.22
C PHE A 32 4.04 10.79 -3.09
N GLN A 33 3.82 11.63 -4.11
CA GLN A 33 4.88 12.08 -5.01
C GLN A 33 5.98 12.87 -4.27
N ARG A 34 5.60 13.74 -3.32
CA ARG A 34 6.57 14.45 -2.48
C ARG A 34 7.35 13.50 -1.57
N TRP A 35 6.65 12.60 -0.88
CA TRP A 35 7.28 11.58 -0.04
C TRP A 35 8.25 10.69 -0.84
N GLN A 36 7.88 10.32 -2.07
CA GLN A 36 8.74 9.54 -2.97
C GLN A 36 9.99 10.32 -3.39
N LEU A 37 9.90 11.64 -3.61
CA LEU A 37 11.05 12.49 -3.92
C LEU A 37 12.00 12.59 -2.73
N GLU A 38 11.48 12.79 -1.52
CA GLU A 38 12.27 12.85 -0.27
C GLU A 38 12.98 11.53 0.03
N ARG A 39 12.41 10.40 -0.40
CA ARG A 39 12.92 9.06 -0.13
C ARG A 39 13.51 8.37 -1.35
N ASN A 40 13.76 9.10 -2.45
CA ASN A 40 14.13 8.55 -3.75
C ASN A 40 15.23 7.48 -3.67
N THR A 41 16.30 7.74 -2.93
CA THR A 41 17.44 6.82 -2.74
C THR A 41 17.07 5.53 -2.00
N GLN A 42 16.12 5.59 -1.06
CA GLN A 42 15.64 4.43 -0.30
C GLN A 42 14.59 3.61 -1.05
N LEU A 43 14.00 4.20 -2.10
CA LEU A 43 12.97 3.56 -2.92
C LEU A 43 13.54 3.01 -4.23
N GLN A 44 14.82 3.25 -4.52
CA GLN A 44 15.50 2.67 -5.69
C GLN A 44 15.41 1.13 -5.63
N GLY A 45 14.81 0.55 -6.67
CA GLY A 45 14.60 -0.90 -6.77
C GLY A 45 13.31 -1.43 -6.14
N LEU A 46 12.53 -0.61 -5.44
CA LEU A 46 11.22 -1.02 -4.92
C LEU A 46 10.13 -0.89 -5.97
N LEU A 47 9.25 -1.89 -6.03
CA LEU A 47 8.05 -1.85 -6.86
C LEU A 47 7.04 -0.84 -6.30
N LEU A 48 6.17 -0.30 -7.17
CA LEU A 48 5.14 0.67 -6.78
C LEU A 48 4.31 0.18 -5.59
N GLU A 49 3.96 -1.11 -5.56
CA GLU A 49 3.21 -1.70 -4.44
C GLU A 49 3.96 -1.59 -3.11
N GLN A 50 5.26 -1.86 -3.10
CA GLN A 50 6.08 -1.76 -1.89
C GLN A 50 6.24 -0.30 -1.43
N GLN A 51 6.35 0.62 -2.39
CA GLN A 51 6.41 2.06 -2.09
C GLN A 51 5.09 2.54 -1.49
N VAL A 52 3.96 2.16 -2.09
CA VAL A 52 2.60 2.48 -1.60
C VAL A 52 2.39 1.91 -0.20
N GLN A 53 2.76 0.64 0.04
CA GLN A 53 2.64 0.01 1.36
C GLN A 53 3.48 0.74 2.43
N LYS A 54 4.70 1.15 2.08
CA LYS A 54 5.58 1.90 3.00
C LYS A 54 5.01 3.28 3.32
N TYR A 55 4.53 4.02 2.32
CA TYR A 55 3.87 5.30 2.51
C TYR A 55 2.63 5.21 3.40
N LEU A 56 1.76 4.24 3.16
CA LEU A 56 0.57 3.98 3.98
C LEU A 56 0.95 3.71 5.43
N ARG A 57 1.96 2.87 5.66
CA ARG A 57 2.45 2.56 7.00
C ARG A 57 2.92 3.82 7.72
N GLU A 58 3.83 4.59 7.11
CA GLU A 58 4.37 5.81 7.74
C GLU A 58 3.27 6.85 7.99
N THR A 59 2.31 6.99 7.06
CA THR A 59 1.18 7.93 7.20
C THR A 59 0.27 7.52 8.35
N LEU A 60 -0.02 6.22 8.50
CA LEU A 60 -0.84 5.69 9.58
C LEU A 60 -0.13 5.78 10.93
N GLU A 61 1.17 5.51 10.98
CA GLU A 61 1.99 5.69 12.20
C GLU A 61 1.97 7.16 12.66
N THR A 62 2.00 8.11 11.72
CA THR A 62 1.96 9.55 12.03
C THR A 62 0.59 10.01 12.55
N LEU A 63 -0.50 9.34 12.18
CA LEU A 63 -1.87 9.66 12.63
C LEU A 63 -2.28 8.93 13.92
N ALA A 64 -1.49 7.94 14.37
CA ALA A 64 -1.75 7.17 15.59
C ALA A 64 -1.13 7.78 16.86
N TYR A 65 -0.45 8.92 16.74
CA TYR A 65 0.05 9.74 17.84
C TYR A 65 -0.89 10.91 18.13
#